data_AF-A0A1R1B5F5-F1
#
_entry.id   AF-A0A1R1B5F5-F1
#
_cell.length_a   1.000
_cell.length_b   1.000
_cell.length_c   1.000
_cell.angle_alpha   90.00
_cell.angle_beta   90.00
_cell.angle_gamma   90.00
#
_symmetry.space_group_name_H-M   'P 1'
#
loop_
_entity.id
_entity.type
_entity.pdbx_description
1 polymer ?
#
loop_
_entity_poly.entity_id
_entity_poly.type
_entity_poly.pdbx_seq_one_letter_code
_entity_poly.pdbx_strand_id
1 'polypeptide(L)'
;MILLRSILIVLFVSLIGCQQNTTSTENLTTESDIEGFVEPEPSDWVKYITPVREYMYYRTQAVVNKDIHILWDHYPDLKENIDHKQGVNIEKYEVESLNQNVNLLDANYNIEDYERIKVKSINDSNVEVLIHASMIYLRDDFDESGGEYLIKLFLEHKNNHWTVVKTDEYTLPEYKEWMKEKEQI
;
A
#
# COMPACT_ATOMS: atom_id res chain seq x y z
N MET A 1 -49.25 -47.89 -31.60
CA MET A 1 -49.28 -47.69 -30.14
C MET A 1 -48.09 -48.40 -29.48
N ILE A 2 -46.86 -48.09 -29.90
CA ILE A 2 -45.60 -48.52 -29.27
C ILE A 2 -44.55 -47.46 -29.61
N LEU A 3 -44.63 -46.32 -28.93
CA LEU A 3 -43.60 -45.26 -28.96
C LEU A 3 -43.58 -44.65 -27.55
N LEU A 4 -43.43 -45.52 -26.55
CA LEU A 4 -43.42 -45.13 -25.14
C LEU A 4 -42.56 -46.14 -24.39
N ARG A 5 -41.24 -46.15 -24.67
CA ARG A 5 -40.28 -46.94 -23.89
C ARG A 5 -38.79 -46.59 -24.03
N SER A 6 -38.45 -45.40 -24.55
CA SER A 6 -37.02 -45.01 -24.69
C SER A 6 -36.70 -43.60 -24.22
N ILE A 7 -37.47 -43.04 -23.27
CA ILE A 7 -37.08 -41.80 -22.57
C ILE A 7 -37.12 -42.09 -21.06
N LEU A 8 -36.27 -43.02 -20.66
CA LEU A 8 -35.79 -43.16 -19.29
C LEU A 8 -34.27 -42.94 -19.38
N ILE A 9 -33.70 -42.16 -18.46
CA ILE A 9 -32.28 -41.82 -18.35
C ILE A 9 -31.86 -40.55 -19.13
N VAL A 10 -32.55 -39.42 -18.94
CA VAL A 10 -31.90 -38.07 -18.98
C VAL A 10 -32.61 -37.12 -18.00
N LEU A 11 -32.81 -37.55 -16.75
CA LEU A 11 -33.54 -36.72 -15.77
C LEU A 11 -33.04 -36.90 -14.33
N PHE A 12 -31.74 -37.14 -14.15
CA PHE A 12 -31.11 -37.29 -12.82
C PHE A 12 -29.71 -36.67 -12.67
N VAL A 13 -29.33 -35.67 -13.50
CA VAL A 13 -28.03 -34.96 -13.36
C VAL A 13 -28.20 -33.45 -13.20
N SER A 14 -29.40 -32.96 -12.86
CA SER A 14 -29.66 -31.53 -12.63
C SER A 14 -29.75 -31.13 -11.15
N LEU A 15 -29.32 -31.98 -10.22
CA LEU A 15 -29.37 -31.70 -8.77
C LEU A 15 -28.07 -32.07 -8.02
N ILE A 16 -26.92 -32.07 -8.71
CA ILE A 16 -25.65 -31.90 -8.01
C ILE A 16 -25.48 -30.39 -7.88
N GLY A 17 -25.85 -29.92 -6.69
CA GLY A 17 -25.83 -28.52 -6.34
C GLY A 17 -24.51 -27.87 -6.72
N CYS A 18 -24.60 -26.60 -7.09
CA CYS A 18 -23.52 -25.67 -6.88
C CYS A 18 -23.15 -25.73 -5.39
N GLN A 19 -22.24 -26.62 -5.01
CA GLN A 19 -21.24 -26.23 -4.02
C GLN A 19 -20.53 -25.06 -4.69
N GLN A 20 -21.06 -23.86 -4.46
CA GLN A 20 -20.19 -22.71 -4.38
C GLN A 20 -19.14 -23.15 -3.38
N ASN A 21 -17.95 -23.47 -3.87
CA ASN A 21 -16.77 -23.29 -3.09
C ASN A 21 -16.86 -21.84 -2.63
N THR A 22 -17.38 -21.65 -1.42
CA THR A 22 -16.94 -20.58 -0.55
C THR A 22 -15.45 -20.82 -0.42
N THR A 23 -14.70 -20.35 -1.41
CA THR A 23 -13.46 -19.70 -1.10
C THR A 23 -13.90 -18.61 -0.12
N SER A 24 -13.75 -18.89 1.17
CA SER A 24 -13.56 -17.83 2.12
C SER A 24 -12.42 -17.03 1.54
N THR A 25 -12.74 -15.98 0.80
CA THR A 25 -11.91 -14.80 0.81
C THR A 25 -11.88 -14.46 2.29
N GLU A 26 -10.78 -14.80 2.93
CA GLU A 26 -10.43 -14.36 4.26
C GLU A 26 -10.48 -12.82 4.23
N ASN A 27 -11.67 -12.25 4.45
CA ASN A 27 -11.85 -10.88 4.89
C ASN A 27 -11.37 -10.83 6.35
N LEU A 28 -10.06 -10.94 6.52
CA LEU A 28 -9.39 -11.17 7.80
C LEU A 28 -8.20 -10.21 7.92
N THR A 29 -8.32 -8.96 7.48
CA THR A 29 -7.12 -8.11 7.31
C THR A 29 -7.30 -6.61 7.57
N THR A 30 -8.26 -6.16 8.37
CA THR A 30 -8.24 -4.75 8.82
C THR A 30 -8.09 -4.60 10.33
N GLU A 31 -8.91 -5.30 11.12
CA GLU A 31 -8.80 -5.23 12.58
C GLU A 31 -7.42 -5.73 13.08
N SER A 32 -6.77 -6.64 12.33
CA SER A 32 -5.44 -7.17 12.63
C SER A 32 -4.28 -6.34 12.06
N ASP A 33 -4.50 -5.52 11.02
CA ASP A 33 -3.38 -4.89 10.29
C ASP A 33 -2.81 -3.68 11.04
N ILE A 34 -3.61 -3.04 11.89
CA ILE A 34 -3.20 -1.86 12.69
C ILE A 34 -2.91 -2.23 14.15
N GLU A 35 -3.25 -3.46 14.55
CA GLU A 35 -2.94 -3.95 15.88
C GLU A 35 -1.41 -3.87 16.13
N GLY A 36 -1.06 -3.19 17.23
CA GLY A 36 0.33 -3.00 17.66
C GLY A 36 1.02 -1.74 17.14
N PHE A 37 0.37 -0.93 16.29
CA PHE A 37 0.89 0.39 15.93
C PHE A 37 0.61 1.42 17.03
N VAL A 38 1.65 2.10 17.50
CA VAL A 38 1.57 3.14 18.54
C VAL A 38 2.33 4.38 18.11
N GLU A 39 1.92 5.56 18.58
CA GLU A 39 2.72 6.77 18.43
C GLU A 39 4.07 6.57 19.16
N PRO A 40 5.22 6.79 18.51
CA PRO A 40 6.52 6.57 19.14
C PRO A 40 6.83 7.65 20.18
N GLU A 41 7.57 7.27 21.23
CA GLU A 41 8.17 8.22 22.17
C GLU A 41 9.07 9.23 21.44
N PRO A 42 9.26 10.46 21.94
CA PRO A 42 10.00 11.51 21.22
C PRO A 42 11.40 11.09 20.72
N SER A 43 12.14 10.29 21.49
CA SER A 43 13.44 9.77 21.06
C SER A 43 13.35 8.78 19.90
N ASP A 44 12.33 7.93 19.92
CA ASP A 44 12.06 6.96 18.87
C ASP A 44 11.44 7.61 17.64
N TRP A 45 10.67 8.69 17.82
CA TRP A 45 10.18 9.49 16.71
C TRP A 45 11.34 10.02 15.87
N VAL A 46 12.38 10.61 16.49
CA VAL A 46 13.58 11.09 15.77
C VAL A 46 14.29 9.95 15.04
N LYS A 47 14.36 8.79 15.67
CA LYS A 47 14.98 7.57 15.11
C LYS A 47 14.27 7.11 13.84
N TYR A 48 12.94 7.05 13.83
CA TYR A 48 12.17 6.50 12.71
C TYR A 48 11.74 7.53 11.67
N ILE A 49 11.57 8.81 12.03
CA ILE A 49 11.19 9.84 11.07
C ILE A 49 12.31 10.14 10.07
N THR A 50 13.57 9.96 10.47
CA THR A 50 14.73 10.24 9.62
C THR A 50 14.74 9.36 8.35
N PRO A 51 14.70 8.01 8.44
CA PRO A 51 14.62 7.16 7.25
C PRO A 51 13.31 7.35 6.47
N VAL A 52 12.20 7.68 7.13
CA VAL A 52 10.93 8.02 6.46
C VAL A 52 11.08 9.24 5.57
N ARG A 53 11.69 10.32 6.08
CA ARG A 53 11.92 11.55 5.33
C ARG A 53 12.90 11.35 4.18
N GLU A 54 13.95 10.56 4.40
CA GLU A 54 14.89 10.19 3.35
C GLU A 54 14.18 9.43 2.22
N TYR A 55 13.33 8.46 2.59
CA TYR A 55 12.53 7.71 1.62
C TYR A 55 11.60 8.62 0.81
N MET A 56 10.84 9.51 1.48
CA MET A 56 9.95 10.44 0.79
C MET A 56 10.71 11.43 -0.09
N TYR A 57 11.91 11.85 0.33
CA TYR A 57 12.78 12.67 -0.52
C TYR A 57 13.10 11.96 -1.84
N TYR A 58 13.57 10.71 -1.80
CA TYR A 58 13.89 9.98 -3.03
C TYR A 58 12.64 9.61 -3.85
N ARG A 59 11.49 9.34 -3.23
CA ARG A 59 10.20 9.17 -3.93
C ARG A 59 9.81 10.46 -4.66
N THR A 60 9.88 11.62 -4.00
CA THR A 60 9.70 12.94 -4.63
C THR A 60 10.64 13.12 -5.82
N GLN A 61 11.94 12.85 -5.64
CA GLN A 61 12.89 13.01 -6.74
C GLN A 61 12.57 12.10 -7.92
N ALA A 62 12.17 10.84 -7.67
CA ALA A 62 11.76 9.91 -8.72
C ALA A 62 10.53 10.41 -9.49
N VAL A 63 9.53 10.94 -8.78
CA VAL A 63 8.30 11.48 -9.40
C VAL A 63 8.59 12.74 -10.21
N VAL A 64 9.25 13.74 -9.63
CA VAL A 64 9.54 15.02 -10.29
C VAL A 64 10.44 14.83 -11.52
N ASN A 65 11.44 13.94 -11.43
CA ASN A 65 12.36 13.66 -12.53
C ASN A 65 11.87 12.57 -13.47
N LYS A 66 10.66 12.02 -13.24
CA LYS A 66 10.05 11.02 -14.12
C LYS A 66 10.85 9.71 -14.21
N ASP A 67 11.63 9.39 -13.17
CA ASP A 67 12.61 8.31 -13.18
C ASP A 67 12.58 7.50 -11.87
N ILE A 68 11.97 6.32 -11.93
CA ILE A 68 11.90 5.39 -10.80
C ILE A 68 13.28 4.87 -10.36
N HIS A 69 14.30 4.92 -11.24
CA HIS A 69 15.64 4.47 -10.89
C HIS A 69 16.28 5.32 -9.79
N ILE A 70 15.89 6.60 -9.67
CA ILE A 70 16.36 7.45 -8.57
C ILE A 70 15.99 6.84 -7.20
N LEU A 71 14.79 6.28 -7.08
CA LEU A 71 14.36 5.62 -5.85
C LEU A 71 15.04 4.26 -5.67
N TRP A 72 15.08 3.44 -6.73
CA TRP A 72 15.63 2.08 -6.65
C TRP A 72 17.14 2.02 -6.50
N ASP A 73 17.89 3.00 -6.99
CA ASP A 73 19.34 3.05 -6.79
C ASP A 73 19.68 3.27 -5.31
N HIS A 74 18.81 3.98 -4.56
CA HIS A 74 18.95 4.16 -3.11
C HIS A 74 18.29 3.03 -2.30
N TYR A 75 17.17 2.49 -2.77
CA TYR A 75 16.43 1.38 -2.15
C TYR A 75 16.22 0.21 -3.14
N PRO A 76 17.27 -0.59 -3.41
CA PRO A 76 17.22 -1.63 -4.45
C PRO A 76 16.21 -2.74 -4.16
N ASP A 77 15.94 -3.01 -2.88
CA ASP A 77 14.97 -4.04 -2.46
C ASP A 77 13.54 -3.71 -2.95
N LEU A 78 13.21 -2.43 -3.18
CA LEU A 78 11.90 -1.99 -3.68
C LEU A 78 11.66 -2.29 -5.16
N LYS A 79 12.68 -2.72 -5.90
CA LYS A 79 12.51 -3.16 -7.29
C LYS A 79 11.91 -4.55 -7.38
N GLU A 80 12.06 -5.34 -6.32
CA GLU A 80 11.65 -6.74 -6.28
C GLU A 80 10.24 -6.89 -5.71
N ASN A 81 9.57 -7.99 -6.05
CA ASN A 81 8.26 -8.38 -5.49
C ASN A 81 7.16 -7.30 -5.57
N ILE A 82 7.16 -6.48 -6.62
CA ILE A 82 6.14 -5.47 -6.86
C ILE A 82 4.77 -6.16 -7.03
N ASP A 83 3.80 -5.80 -6.19
CA ASP A 83 2.41 -6.26 -6.29
C ASP A 83 1.43 -5.08 -6.24
N HIS A 84 1.01 -4.65 -7.42
CA HIS A 84 0.03 -3.57 -7.58
C HIS A 84 -1.32 -3.87 -6.93
N LYS A 85 -1.73 -5.14 -6.86
CA LYS A 85 -3.04 -5.49 -6.28
C LYS A 85 -3.05 -5.42 -4.77
N GLN A 86 -1.88 -5.48 -4.14
CA GLN A 86 -1.70 -5.48 -2.70
C GLN A 86 -0.97 -4.22 -2.22
N GLY A 87 -0.69 -3.25 -3.09
CA GLY A 87 0.00 -2.03 -2.69
C GLY A 87 1.50 -2.17 -2.42
N VAL A 88 2.09 -3.33 -2.68
CA VAL A 88 3.49 -3.61 -2.32
C VAL A 88 4.47 -3.08 -3.35
N ASN A 89 5.40 -2.21 -2.92
CA ASN A 89 6.48 -1.65 -3.75
C ASN A 89 5.96 -0.99 -5.05
N ILE A 90 4.85 -0.27 -4.98
CA ILE A 90 4.09 0.19 -6.15
C ILE A 90 4.49 1.57 -6.69
N GLU A 91 5.53 2.21 -6.14
CA GLU A 91 5.91 3.59 -6.49
C GLU A 91 6.19 3.77 -7.98
N LYS A 92 6.63 2.71 -8.66
CA LYS A 92 6.80 2.70 -10.12
C LYS A 92 5.52 3.12 -10.86
N TYR A 93 4.35 2.66 -10.41
CA TYR A 93 3.08 2.95 -11.07
C TYR A 93 2.68 4.42 -10.91
N GLU A 94 2.98 5.03 -9.77
CA GLU A 94 2.81 6.48 -9.57
C GLU A 94 3.68 7.26 -10.55
N VAL A 95 4.98 6.97 -10.59
CA VAL A 95 5.94 7.61 -11.52
C VAL A 95 5.48 7.44 -12.97
N GLU A 96 5.13 6.22 -13.38
CA GLU A 96 4.67 5.95 -14.75
C GLU A 96 3.36 6.66 -15.09
N SER A 97 2.41 6.73 -14.14
CA SER A 97 1.13 7.40 -14.36
C SER A 97 1.28 8.91 -14.55
N LEU A 98 2.13 9.55 -13.73
CA LEU A 98 2.40 10.99 -13.79
C LEU A 98 3.21 11.34 -15.05
N ASN A 99 4.03 10.41 -15.55
CA ASN A 99 4.77 10.59 -16.79
C ASN A 99 3.89 10.70 -18.05
N GLN A 100 2.68 10.15 -18.03
CA GLN A 100 1.91 9.95 -19.26
C GLN A 100 1.39 11.23 -19.89
N ASN A 101 1.08 12.29 -19.13
CA ASN A 101 0.62 13.59 -19.67
C ASN A 101 0.78 14.75 -18.67
N VAL A 102 1.56 14.59 -17.59
CA VAL A 102 1.70 15.61 -16.55
C VAL A 102 3.15 16.07 -16.48
N ASN A 103 3.38 17.38 -16.51
CA ASN A 103 4.67 17.96 -16.18
C ASN A 103 4.60 18.52 -14.77
N LEU A 104 5.42 17.97 -13.89
CA LEU A 104 5.48 18.38 -12.50
C LEU A 104 6.64 19.36 -12.32
N LEU A 105 6.35 20.48 -11.66
CA LEU A 105 7.36 21.39 -11.15
C LEU A 105 7.88 20.92 -9.79
N ASP A 106 6.99 20.35 -8.97
CA ASP A 106 7.30 19.92 -7.61
C ASP A 106 6.34 18.82 -7.14
N ALA A 107 6.75 18.08 -6.10
CA ALA A 107 5.93 17.12 -5.39
C ALA A 107 6.27 17.15 -3.89
N ASN A 108 5.25 17.21 -3.04
CA ASN A 108 5.40 17.24 -1.59
C ASN A 108 4.59 16.13 -0.94
N TYR A 109 5.27 15.27 -0.18
CA TYR A 109 4.65 14.24 0.66
C TYR A 109 4.65 14.73 2.11
N ASN A 110 3.51 15.25 2.57
CA ASN A 110 3.37 15.75 3.93
C ASN A 110 3.04 14.59 4.89
N ILE A 111 4.11 13.94 5.36
CA ILE A 111 4.10 12.69 6.13
C ILE A 111 3.31 12.70 7.44
N GLU A 112 2.94 13.87 7.98
CA GLU A 112 2.14 13.97 9.21
C GLU A 112 0.96 14.95 9.05
N ASP A 113 0.44 15.10 7.82
CA ASP A 113 -0.68 16.00 7.53
C ASP A 113 -1.99 15.57 8.22
N TYR A 114 -2.20 14.25 8.36
CA TYR A 114 -3.38 13.71 9.01
C TYR A 114 -3.10 13.20 10.42
N GLU A 115 -2.05 12.39 10.59
CA GLU A 115 -1.66 11.85 11.89
C GLU A 115 -0.14 11.80 12.06
N ARG A 116 0.34 11.83 13.31
CA ARG A 116 1.74 11.51 13.60
C ARG A 116 2.04 10.07 13.18
N ILE A 117 3.28 9.81 12.77
CA ILE A 117 3.69 8.46 12.40
C ILE A 117 3.41 7.48 13.55
N LYS A 118 2.97 6.26 13.20
CA LYS A 118 2.81 5.18 14.18
C LYS A 118 3.81 4.07 13.87
N VAL A 119 4.27 3.40 14.91
CA VAL A 119 5.35 2.43 14.83
C VAL A 119 4.92 1.12 15.48
N LYS A 120 5.25 0.01 14.81
CA LYS A 120 5.10 -1.34 15.32
C LYS A 120 6.47 -2.02 15.32
N SER A 121 6.99 -2.29 16.50
CA SER A 121 8.27 -3.00 16.64
C SER A 121 8.05 -4.50 16.40
N ILE A 122 8.81 -5.08 15.48
CA ILE A 122 8.76 -6.52 15.20
C ILE A 122 9.87 -7.23 15.99
N ASN A 123 11.08 -6.66 15.96
CA ASN A 123 12.23 -7.05 16.77
C ASN A 123 13.28 -5.92 16.77
N ASP A 124 14.44 -6.14 17.40
CA ASP A 124 15.49 -5.12 17.52
C ASP A 124 16.04 -4.60 16.17
N SER A 125 15.84 -5.34 15.09
CA SER A 125 16.36 -5.02 13.75
C SER A 125 15.28 -4.74 12.71
N ASN A 126 14.00 -4.88 13.06
CA ASN A 126 12.88 -4.76 12.12
C ASN A 126 11.72 -3.99 12.76
N VAL A 127 11.24 -2.97 12.04
CA VAL A 127 10.17 -2.09 12.49
C VAL A 127 9.26 -1.76 11.31
N GLU A 128 7.97 -1.65 11.57
CA GLU A 128 6.99 -1.12 10.61
C GLU A 128 6.59 0.29 11.02
N VAL A 129 6.52 1.20 10.05
CA VAL A 129 6.07 2.58 10.25
C VAL A 129 4.82 2.81 9.40
N LEU A 130 3.71 3.13 10.05
CA LEU A 130 2.46 3.51 9.41
C LEU A 130 2.40 5.04 9.26
N ILE A 131 2.11 5.49 8.05
CA ILE A 131 2.08 6.91 7.66
C ILE A 131 0.73 7.20 7.04
N HIS A 132 -0.02 8.13 7.64
CA HIS A 132 -1.27 8.67 7.11
C HIS A 132 -1.06 10.14 6.73
N ALA A 133 -1.03 10.40 5.43
CA ALA A 133 -0.41 11.61 4.89
C ALA A 133 -1.14 12.13 3.65
N SER A 134 -0.78 13.35 3.24
CA SER A 134 -1.17 13.90 1.94
C SER A 134 0.02 13.97 1.00
N MET A 135 -0.26 13.79 -0.30
CA MET A 135 0.67 14.06 -1.39
C MET A 135 0.10 15.19 -2.24
N ILE A 136 0.94 16.16 -2.61
CA ILE A 136 0.57 17.29 -3.45
C ILE A 136 1.58 17.39 -4.60
N TYR A 137 1.06 17.52 -5.81
CA TYR A 137 1.79 17.67 -7.05
C TYR A 137 1.51 19.05 -7.66
N LEU A 138 2.56 19.83 -7.86
CA LEU A 138 2.48 21.13 -8.53
C LEU A 138 2.78 20.93 -10.01
N ARG A 139 1.82 21.30 -10.87
CA ARG A 139 1.98 21.21 -12.34
C ARG A 139 2.63 22.45 -12.94
N ASP A 140 3.05 22.36 -14.20
CA ASP A 140 3.65 23.47 -14.97
C ASP A 140 2.69 24.64 -15.29
N ASP A 141 1.38 24.42 -15.13
CA ASP A 141 0.36 25.46 -15.17
C ASP A 141 0.00 26.04 -13.79
N PHE A 142 0.79 25.71 -12.76
CA PHE A 142 0.62 26.13 -11.37
C PHE A 142 -0.67 25.66 -10.68
N ASP A 143 -1.36 24.70 -11.28
CA ASP A 143 -2.46 24.01 -10.62
C ASP A 143 -1.92 22.87 -9.75
N GLU A 144 -2.71 22.51 -8.74
CA GLU A 144 -2.35 21.46 -7.78
C GLU A 144 -3.24 20.24 -7.98
N SER A 145 -2.63 19.07 -7.85
CA SER A 145 -3.33 17.80 -7.77
C SER A 145 -2.74 16.98 -6.65
N GLY A 146 -3.47 15.99 -6.16
CA GLY A 146 -2.97 15.23 -5.03
C GLY A 146 -4.09 14.48 -4.33
N GLY A 147 -3.75 13.97 -3.16
CA GLY A 147 -4.69 13.22 -2.36
C GLY A 147 -4.11 12.76 -1.05
N GLU A 148 -4.93 12.00 -0.36
CA GLU A 148 -4.61 11.31 0.87
C GLU A 148 -4.07 9.91 0.55
N TYR A 149 -3.12 9.43 1.35
CA TYR A 149 -2.64 8.07 1.27
C TYR A 149 -2.28 7.51 2.66
N LEU A 150 -2.33 6.20 2.76
CA LEU A 150 -1.94 5.43 3.93
C LEU A 150 -0.92 4.39 3.49
N ILE A 151 0.28 4.39 4.08
CA ILE A 151 1.37 3.51 3.67
C ILE A 151 2.09 2.93 4.89
N LYS A 152 2.49 1.67 4.79
CA LYS A 152 3.43 1.03 5.71
C LYS A 152 4.81 1.03 5.07
N LEU A 153 5.82 1.51 5.80
CA LEU A 153 7.23 1.34 5.47
C LEU A 153 7.83 0.28 6.39
N PHE A 154 8.44 -0.73 5.79
CA PHE A 154 9.15 -1.78 6.51
C PHE A 154 10.61 -1.36 6.58
N LEU A 155 11.08 -1.10 7.80
CA LEU A 155 12.43 -0.68 8.10
C LEU A 155 13.26 -1.85 8.62
N GLU A 156 14.45 -2.02 8.05
CA GLU A 156 15.46 -2.96 8.54
C GLU A 156 16.69 -2.18 9.01
N HIS A 157 17.25 -2.56 10.15
CA HIS A 157 18.48 -1.95 10.67
C HIS A 157 19.71 -2.63 10.06
N LYS A 158 20.35 -1.99 9.08
CA LYS A 158 21.56 -2.46 8.39
C LYS A 158 22.69 -1.45 8.55
N ASN A 159 23.90 -1.92 8.84
CA ASN A 159 25.10 -1.06 8.91
C ASN A 159 24.93 0.18 9.81
N ASN A 160 24.28 0.01 10.97
CA ASN A 160 23.98 1.06 11.95
C ASN A 160 23.03 2.18 11.44
N HIS A 161 22.21 1.87 10.45
CA HIS A 161 21.19 2.77 9.89
C HIS A 161 19.89 1.99 9.64
N TRP A 162 18.75 2.66 9.79
CA TRP A 162 17.46 2.12 9.38
C TRP A 162 17.25 2.40 7.89
N THR A 163 16.88 1.39 7.13
CA THR A 163 16.59 1.53 5.69
C THR A 163 15.23 0.95 5.36
N VAL A 164 14.51 1.59 4.45
CA VAL A 164 13.29 1.03 3.87
C VAL A 164 13.68 -0.17 2.99
N VAL A 165 13.02 -1.30 3.20
CA VAL A 165 13.23 -2.55 2.41
C VAL A 165 11.97 -3.03 1.70
N LYS A 166 10.81 -2.54 2.14
CA LYS A 166 9.51 -2.81 1.53
C LYS A 166 8.57 -1.64 1.82
N THR A 167 7.67 -1.37 0.89
CA THR A 167 6.50 -0.52 1.10
C THR A 167 5.22 -1.30 0.87
N ASP A 168 4.13 -0.82 1.45
CA ASP A 168 2.79 -1.39 1.32
C ASP A 168 1.78 -0.24 1.47
N GLU A 169 1.37 0.33 0.33
CA GLU A 169 0.42 1.43 0.25
C GLU A 169 -1.00 0.89 0.17
N TYR A 170 -1.86 1.31 1.10
CA TYR A 170 -3.23 0.83 1.19
C TYR A 170 -3.97 1.05 -0.12
N THR A 171 -4.56 -0.02 -0.63
CA THR A 171 -5.50 0.05 -1.73
C THR A 171 -6.78 0.76 -1.27
N LEU A 172 -7.55 1.29 -2.24
CA LEU A 172 -8.81 1.97 -1.93
C LEU A 172 -9.80 1.09 -1.11
N PRO A 173 -9.95 -0.23 -1.35
CA PRO A 173 -10.73 -1.09 -0.47
C PRO A 173 -10.21 -1.14 0.96
N GLU A 174 -8.92 -1.37 1.17
CA GLU A 174 -8.30 -1.44 2.51
C GLU A 174 -8.47 -0.12 3.25
N TYR A 175 -8.25 1.01 2.57
CA TYR A 175 -8.45 2.34 3.13
C TYR A 175 -9.90 2.58 3.60
N LYS A 176 -10.89 2.13 2.81
CA LYS A 176 -12.31 2.24 3.19
C LYS A 176 -12.68 1.38 4.38
N GLU A 177 -12.09 0.21 4.51
CA GLU A 177 -12.30 -0.67 5.65
C GLU A 177 -11.67 -0.06 6.90
N TRP A 178 -10.44 0.43 6.79
CA TRP A 178 -9.75 1.16 7.85
C TRP A 178 -10.54 2.37 8.39
N MET A 179 -11.08 3.20 7.50
CA MET A 179 -11.87 4.37 7.92
C MET A 179 -13.13 3.98 8.70
N LYS A 180 -13.79 2.87 8.34
CA LYS A 180 -14.96 2.39 9.08
C LYS A 180 -14.62 1.94 10.49
N GLU A 181 -13.43 1.40 10.71
CA GLU A 181 -12.97 1.00 12.04
C GLU A 181 -12.68 2.22 12.90
N LYS A 182 -12.06 3.26 12.33
CA LYS A 182 -11.84 4.54 13.02
C LYS A 182 -13.14 5.22 13.44
N GLU A 183 -14.18 5.18 12.62
CA GLU A 183 -15.49 5.79 12.94
C GLU A 183 -16.26 5.04 14.04
N GLN A 184 -15.83 3.82 14.40
CA GLN A 184 -16.47 2.99 15.43
C GLN A 184 -15.84 3.15 16.82
N ILE A 185 -14.71 3.87 16.93
CA ILE A 185 -13.99 4.18 18.18
C ILE A 185 -14.40 5.57 18.67
#